data_AF-A0A316GLG2-F1
#
_entry.id   AF-A0A316GLG2-F1
#
_cell.length_a   1.000
_cell.length_b   1.000
_cell.length_c   1.000
_cell.angle_alpha   90.00
_cell.angle_beta   90.00
_cell.angle_gamma   90.00
#
_symmetry.space_group_name_H-M   'P 1'
#
loop_
_entity.id
_entity.type
_entity.pdbx_description
1 polymer ?
#
loop_
_entity_poly.entity_id
_entity_poly.type
_entity_poly.pdbx_seq_one_letter_code
_entity_poly.pdbx_strand_id
1 'polypeptide(L)'
;MRAGVILPLAAMLTVAAAFGLWLGVRAVPPTETDIILDAAARYVAETGGEATDCAGWPPPIEGVRMVVICGPDWAQAVDAWGRPVNLPDPEPGA
;
A
#
# COMPACT_ATOMS: atom_id res chain seq x y z
N MET A 1 39.69 -29.97 -9.82
CA MET A 1 38.83 -30.18 -8.62
C MET A 1 38.16 -28.92 -8.07
N ARG A 2 38.72 -27.70 -8.21
CA ARG A 2 38.08 -26.47 -7.66
C ARG A 2 36.78 -26.03 -8.38
N ALA A 3 36.72 -26.19 -9.70
CA ALA A 3 35.55 -25.76 -10.49
C ALA A 3 34.24 -26.50 -10.17
N GLY A 4 34.32 -27.75 -9.70
CA GLY A 4 33.14 -28.56 -9.38
C GLY A 4 32.34 -28.05 -8.16
N VAL A 5 32.98 -27.30 -7.26
CA VAL A 5 32.33 -26.72 -6.06
C VAL A 5 31.98 -25.25 -6.27
N ILE A 6 32.76 -24.52 -7.07
CA ILE A 6 32.52 -23.10 -7.36
C ILE A 6 31.21 -22.90 -8.12
N LEU A 7 30.93 -23.76 -9.11
CA LEU A 7 29.72 -23.66 -9.93
C LEU A 7 28.41 -23.78 -9.11
N PRO A 8 28.19 -24.84 -8.30
CA PRO A 8 26.97 -24.96 -7.51
C PRO A 8 26.86 -23.86 -6.44
N LEU A 9 27.97 -23.43 -5.84
CA LEU A 9 27.98 -22.33 -4.89
C LEU A 9 27.55 -21.02 -5.55
N ALA A 10 28.10 -20.69 -6.71
CA ALA A 10 27.72 -19.50 -7.48
C ALA A 10 26.24 -19.56 -7.91
N ALA A 11 25.75 -20.73 -8.31
CA ALA A 11 24.33 -20.94 -8.63
C ALA A 11 23.43 -20.68 -7.41
N MET A 12 23.79 -21.18 -6.22
CA MET A 12 23.02 -20.92 -5.01
C MET A 12 23.02 -19.43 -4.63
N LEU A 13 24.18 -18.77 -4.70
CA LEU A 13 24.29 -17.34 -4.36
C LEU A 13 23.48 -16.46 -5.32
N THR A 14 23.53 -16.76 -6.63
CA THR A 14 22.77 -16.02 -7.63
C THR A 14 21.26 -16.19 -7.45
N VAL A 15 20.80 -17.41 -7.19
CA VAL A 15 19.39 -17.67 -6.89
C VAL A 15 18.96 -16.96 -5.61
N ALA A 16 19.73 -17.08 -4.53
CA ALA A 16 19.43 -16.40 -3.27
C ALA A 16 19.38 -14.87 -3.43
N ALA A 17 20.33 -14.29 -4.16
CA ALA A 17 20.35 -12.86 -4.47
C ALA A 17 19.15 -12.43 -5.32
N ALA A 18 18.78 -13.21 -6.34
CA ALA A 18 17.61 -12.95 -7.16
C ALA A 18 16.32 -12.98 -6.34
N PHE A 19 16.14 -13.98 -5.46
CA PHE A 19 14.99 -14.05 -4.57
C PHE A 19 14.99 -12.90 -3.55
N GLY A 20 16.14 -12.59 -2.94
CA GLY A 20 16.27 -11.47 -2.01
C GLY A 20 15.90 -10.13 -2.66
N LEU A 21 16.38 -9.89 -3.88
CA LEU A 21 16.02 -8.69 -4.64
C LEU A 21 14.54 -8.68 -5.00
N TRP A 22 13.99 -9.80 -5.48
CA TRP A 22 12.59 -9.95 -5.88
C TRP A 22 11.60 -9.76 -4.72
N LEU A 23 11.98 -10.21 -3.51
CA LEU A 23 11.22 -9.96 -2.28
C LEU A 23 11.39 -8.52 -1.81
N GLY A 24 12.62 -7.99 -1.85
CA GLY A 24 12.92 -6.62 -1.42
C GLY A 24 12.13 -5.57 -2.20
N VAL A 25 12.05 -5.70 -3.52
CA VAL A 25 11.25 -4.78 -4.36
C VAL A 25 9.74 -4.87 -4.10
N ARG A 26 9.24 -6.00 -3.59
CA ARG A 26 7.82 -6.19 -3.24
C ARG A 26 7.49 -5.77 -1.81
N ALA A 27 8.50 -5.68 -0.94
CA ALA A 27 8.33 -5.26 0.44
C ALA A 27 8.31 -3.74 0.61
N VAL A 28 8.31 -2.97 -0.48
CA VAL A 28 8.20 -1.52 -0.44
C VAL A 28 6.71 -1.15 -0.31
N PRO A 29 6.30 -0.48 0.77
CA PRO A 29 4.92 -0.02 0.91
C PRO A 29 4.60 1.03 -0.17
N PRO A 30 3.33 1.13 -0.60
CA PRO A 30 2.93 2.11 -1.61
C PRO A 30 3.21 3.54 -1.13
N THR A 31 3.45 4.42 -2.08
CA THR A 31 3.57 5.85 -1.77
C THR A 31 2.20 6.44 -1.43
N GLU A 32 2.19 7.62 -0.83
CA GLU A 32 0.94 8.33 -0.55
C GLU A 32 0.15 8.64 -1.83
N THR A 33 0.85 9.03 -2.89
CA THR A 33 0.24 9.27 -4.20
C THR A 33 -0.39 8.00 -4.77
N ASP A 34 0.28 6.84 -4.69
CA ASP A 34 -0.28 5.58 -5.17
C ASP A 34 -1.56 5.20 -4.43
N ILE A 35 -1.58 5.42 -3.11
CA ILE A 35 -2.76 5.16 -2.26
C ILE A 35 -3.93 6.06 -2.67
N ILE A 36 -3.69 7.36 -2.84
CA ILE A 36 -4.73 8.32 -3.22
C ILE A 36 -5.28 7.98 -4.61
N LEU A 37 -4.41 7.62 -5.57
CA LEU A 37 -4.83 7.25 -6.92
C LEU A 37 -5.65 5.96 -6.96
N ASP A 38 -5.30 4.94 -6.18
CA ASP A 38 -6.09 3.71 -6.06
C ASP A 38 -7.47 3.97 -5.44
N ALA A 39 -7.51 4.76 -4.36
CA ALA A 39 -8.77 5.17 -3.74
C ALA A 39 -9.64 6.03 -4.67
N ALA A 40 -9.03 6.96 -5.42
CA ALA A 40 -9.73 7.78 -6.41
C ALA A 40 -10.31 6.92 -7.54
N ALA A 41 -9.56 5.94 -8.05
CA ALA A 41 -10.07 5.01 -9.05
C ALA A 41 -11.30 4.23 -8.55
N ARG A 42 -11.30 3.85 -7.26
CA ARG A 42 -12.44 3.20 -6.61
C ARG A 42 -13.63 4.15 -6.48
N TYR A 43 -13.42 5.37 -5.99
CA TYR A 43 -14.46 6.40 -5.94
C TYR A 43 -15.11 6.65 -7.30
N VAL A 44 -14.31 6.85 -8.36
CA VAL A 44 -14.82 7.07 -9.72
C VAL A 44 -15.65 5.87 -10.20
N ALA A 45 -15.21 4.64 -9.92
CA ALA A 45 -15.93 3.44 -10.30
C ALA A 45 -17.26 3.25 -9.54
N GLU A 46 -17.32 3.65 -8.28
CA GLU A 46 -18.50 3.50 -7.41
C GLU A 46 -19.52 4.62 -7.59
N THR A 47 -19.06 5.86 -7.75
CA THR A 47 -19.91 7.06 -7.71
C THR A 47 -20.04 7.77 -9.05
N GLY A 48 -19.10 7.58 -9.98
CA GLY A 48 -18.99 8.36 -11.21
C GLY A 48 -18.44 9.78 -11.02
N GLY A 49 -17.91 10.11 -9.83
CA GLY A 49 -17.26 11.40 -9.55
C GLY A 49 -15.91 11.58 -10.25
N GLU A 50 -15.20 12.67 -9.95
CA GLU A 50 -13.89 12.96 -10.55
C GLU A 50 -12.74 12.55 -9.61
N ALA A 51 -11.65 12.01 -10.17
CA ALA A 51 -10.49 11.62 -9.36
C ALA A 51 -9.84 12.81 -8.62
N THR A 52 -10.04 14.03 -9.11
CA THR A 52 -9.58 15.28 -8.51
C THR A 52 -10.36 15.68 -7.25
N ASP A 53 -11.49 15.02 -6.97
CA ASP A 53 -12.27 15.24 -5.75
C ASP A 53 -11.58 14.64 -4.51
N CYS A 54 -10.53 13.84 -4.71
CA CYS A 54 -9.89 13.06 -3.67
C CYS A 54 -8.65 13.73 -3.08
N ALA A 55 -8.56 13.75 -1.76
CA ALA A 55 -7.38 14.20 -1.02
C ALA A 55 -7.05 13.26 0.15
N GLY A 56 -5.75 13.09 0.41
CA GLY A 56 -5.26 12.37 1.59
C GLY A 56 -5.26 13.26 2.82
N TRP A 57 -5.68 12.69 3.96
CA TRP A 57 -5.70 13.36 5.25
C TRP A 57 -4.99 12.53 6.33
N PRO A 58 -4.13 13.14 7.17
CA PRO A 58 -3.42 12.43 8.23
C PRO A 58 -4.38 12.08 9.39
N PRO A 59 -4.47 10.81 9.82
CA PRO A 59 -5.42 10.40 10.84
C PRO A 59 -4.81 10.56 12.24
N PRO A 60 -5.63 10.82 13.27
CA PRO A 60 -5.18 10.79 14.67
C PRO A 60 -5.18 9.37 15.28
N ILE A 61 -5.29 8.31 14.46
CA ILE A 61 -5.62 6.95 14.90
C ILE A 61 -4.44 6.00 14.65
N GLU A 62 -4.05 5.24 15.68
CA GLU A 62 -2.98 4.26 15.57
C GLU A 62 -3.37 3.10 14.62
N GLY A 63 -2.45 2.69 13.75
CA GLY A 63 -2.69 1.66 12.74
C GLY A 63 -3.32 2.15 11.44
N VAL A 64 -3.77 3.41 11.38
CA VAL A 64 -4.23 4.05 10.15
C VAL A 64 -3.10 4.93 9.61
N ARG A 65 -2.75 4.76 8.33
CA ARG A 65 -1.73 5.58 7.69
C ARG A 65 -2.31 6.89 7.17
N MET A 66 -3.46 6.81 6.50
CA MET A 66 -4.19 7.96 5.98
C MET A 66 -5.66 7.65 5.78
N VAL A 67 -6.46 8.71 5.72
CA VAL A 67 -7.84 8.65 5.23
C VAL A 67 -7.88 9.39 3.91
N VAL A 68 -8.38 8.74 2.85
CA VAL A 68 -8.65 9.41 1.58
C VAL A 68 -10.11 9.85 1.61
N ILE A 69 -10.35 11.15 1.45
CA ILE A 69 -11.69 11.74 1.40
C ILE A 69 -11.94 12.18 -0.03
N CYS A 70 -13.04 11.76 -0.62
CA CYS A 70 -13.45 12.12 -1.99
C CYS A 70 -14.86 12.72 -1.94
N GLY A 71 -15.01 13.98 -2.34
CA GLY A 71 -16.31 14.65 -2.24
C GLY A 71 -16.88 14.69 -0.80
N PRO A 72 -18.20 14.90 -0.63
CA PRO A 72 -18.80 15.14 0.68
C PRO A 72 -19.07 13.87 1.51
N ASP A 73 -19.43 12.75 0.87
CA ASP A 73 -19.98 11.56 1.54
C ASP A 73 -19.16 10.28 1.30
N TRP A 74 -17.92 10.41 0.82
CA TRP A 74 -17.04 9.25 0.57
C TRP A 74 -15.70 9.43 1.27
N ALA A 75 -15.35 8.46 2.12
CA ALA A 75 -14.07 8.41 2.79
C ALA A 75 -13.60 6.96 2.97
N GLN A 76 -12.31 6.74 2.82
CA GLN A 76 -11.66 5.44 3.00
C GLN A 76 -10.42 5.58 3.87
N ALA A 77 -10.45 5.01 5.06
CA ALA A 77 -9.26 4.82 5.89
C ALA A 77 -8.42 3.67 5.34
N VAL A 78 -7.10 3.83 5.33
CA VAL A 78 -6.15 2.81 4.88
C VAL A 78 -4.99 2.60 5.84
N ASP A 79 -4.43 1.39 5.81
CA ASP A 79 -3.25 1.03 6.59
C ASP A 79 -1.92 1.40 5.89
N ALA A 80 -0.80 0.97 6.49
CA ALA A 80 0.54 1.20 5.94
C ALA A 80 0.73 0.69 4.51
N TRP A 81 -0.06 -0.28 4.08
CA TRP A 81 -0.01 -0.93 2.77
C TRP A 81 -1.10 -0.43 1.81
N GLY A 82 -1.85 0.63 2.17
CA GLY A 82 -2.94 1.15 1.35
C GLY A 82 -4.19 0.29 1.36
N ARG A 83 -4.29 -0.69 2.27
CA ARG A 83 -5.45 -1.58 2.35
C ARG A 83 -6.57 -0.91 3.15
N PRO A 84 -7.84 -1.06 2.73
CA PRO A 84 -8.96 -0.46 3.45
C PRO A 84 -9.07 -1.01 4.87
N VAL A 85 -9.23 -0.11 5.83
CA VAL A 85 -9.45 -0.44 7.24
C VAL A 85 -10.85 0.02 7.63
N ASN A 86 -11.64 -0.88 8.21
CA ASN A 86 -12.90 -0.50 8.84
C ASN A 86 -12.58 0.15 10.18
N LEU A 87 -12.81 1.46 10.25
CA LEU A 87 -12.80 2.18 11.51
C LEU A 87 -14.04 1.79 12.33
N PRO A 88 -13.91 1.58 13.65
CA PRO A 88 -15.08 1.51 14.52
C PRO A 88 -15.87 2.82 14.42
N ASP A 89 -17.20 2.73 14.47
CA ASP A 89 -18.04 3.92 14.54
C ASP A 89 -17.60 4.80 15.73
N PRO A 90 -17.52 6.13 15.56
CA PRO A 90 -17.17 7.03 16.66
C PRO A 90 -18.17 6.84 17.82
N GLU A 91 -17.65 6.63 19.03
CA GLU A 91 -18.48 6.58 20.23
C GLU A 91 -19.28 7.90 20.33
N PRO A 92 -20.62 7.86 20.48
CA PRO A 92 -21.40 9.08 20.58
C PRO A 92 -21.00 9.89 21.83
N GLY A 93 -20.31 11.02 21.65
CA GLY A 93 -20.12 12.02 22.72
C GLY A 93 -18.69 12.46 23.05
N ALA A 94 -17.70 12.29 22.16
CA ALA A 94 -16.37 12.90 22.31
C ALA A 94 -16.29 14.33 21.75
#